data_AF-A0A838UR74-F1
#
_entry.id   AF-A0A838UR74-F1
#
_cell.length_a   1.000
_cell.length_b   1.000
_cell.length_c   1.000
_cell.angle_alpha   90.00
_cell.angle_beta   90.00
_cell.angle_gamma   90.00
#
_symmetry.space_group_name_H-M   'P 1'
#
loop_
_entity.id
_entity.type
_entity.pdbx_description
1 polymer ?
#
loop_
_entity_poly.entity_id
_entity_poly.type
_entity_poly.pdbx_seq_one_letter_code
_entity_poly.pdbx_strand_id
1 'polypeptide(L)'
;MIRHRQSPTWRSDAAWVRDTYPLLRQQATFLEQSLNAQGLFELRGAWHFLDWSRIEGNGWQTAPHAILAHESMLAVVALEATAEFAEIAAAATEAAHWHTLAANLRDATQHTFWSVTEGAYVDAILADGQLSTHFSQATNVAALFAA
;
A
#
# COMPACT_ATOMS: atom_id res chain seq x y z
N MET A 1 13.84 27.62 18.97
CA MET A 1 12.37 27.64 18.84
C MET A 1 12.04 27.57 17.35
N ILE A 2 11.83 26.36 16.83
CA ILE A 2 11.49 26.15 15.41
C ILE A 2 10.01 26.55 15.26
N ARG A 3 9.74 27.65 14.56
CA ARG A 3 8.37 28.02 14.20
C ARG A 3 7.95 27.14 13.03
N HIS A 4 7.07 26.19 13.28
CA HIS A 4 6.32 25.51 12.21
C HIS A 4 5.43 26.55 11.52
N ARG A 5 5.87 27.09 10.38
CA ARG A 5 4.91 27.58 9.39
C ARG A 5 4.14 26.34 8.94
N GLN A 6 2.83 26.31 9.19
CA GLN A 6 1.97 25.36 8.51
C GLN A 6 2.00 25.72 7.03
N SER A 7 2.78 24.98 6.24
CA SER A 7 2.71 25.05 4.79
C SER A 7 1.30 24.61 4.36
N PRO A 8 0.66 25.30 3.39
CA PRO A 8 -0.64 24.85 2.88
C PRO A 8 -0.51 23.40 2.40
N THR A 9 -1.36 22.52 2.91
CA THR A 9 -1.45 21.14 2.42
C THR A 9 -2.07 21.12 1.03
N TRP A 10 -1.80 20.09 0.24
CA TRP A 10 -2.50 19.87 -1.04
C TRP A 10 -4.04 19.88 -0.90
N ARG A 11 -4.57 19.50 0.28
CA ARG A 11 -6.01 19.54 0.61
C ARG A 11 -6.64 20.92 0.49
N SER A 12 -5.86 22.01 0.60
CA SER A 12 -6.39 23.37 0.46
C SER A 12 -6.47 23.87 -0.98
N ASP A 13 -5.98 23.10 -1.96
CA ASP A 13 -6.05 23.43 -3.39
C ASP A 13 -7.03 22.49 -4.11
N ALA A 14 -8.33 22.77 -3.96
CA ALA A 14 -9.38 21.95 -4.54
C ALA A 14 -9.37 21.94 -6.09
N ALA A 15 -8.80 22.96 -6.74
CA ALA A 15 -8.68 22.98 -8.19
C ALA A 15 -7.62 21.97 -8.64
N TRP A 16 -6.43 22.03 -8.05
CA TRP A 16 -5.37 21.08 -8.34
C TRP A 16 -5.77 19.62 -8.02
N VAL A 17 -6.47 19.39 -6.91
CA VAL A 17 -6.98 18.05 -6.55
C VAL A 17 -7.94 17.52 -7.62
N ARG A 18 -8.89 18.34 -8.09
CA ARG A 18 -9.82 17.94 -9.17
C ARG A 18 -9.10 17.58 -10.46
N ASP A 19 -8.07 18.34 -10.82
CA ASP A 19 -7.30 18.10 -12.05
C ASP A 19 -6.41 16.86 -11.93
N THR A 20 -5.95 16.55 -10.72
CA THR A 20 -5.05 15.42 -10.43
C THR A 20 -5.79 14.11 -10.24
N TYR A 21 -6.99 14.15 -9.66
CA TYR A 21 -7.76 12.97 -9.28
C TYR A 21 -7.93 11.93 -10.42
N PRO A 22 -8.19 12.29 -11.69
CA PRO A 22 -8.29 11.30 -12.77
C PRO A 22 -7.06 10.41 -12.93
N LEU A 23 -5.86 10.94 -12.64
CA LEU A 23 -4.60 10.19 -12.70
C LEU A 23 -4.47 9.23 -11.52
N LEU A 24 -4.84 9.67 -10.32
CA LEU A 24 -4.86 8.82 -9.14
C LEU A 24 -5.89 7.71 -9.27
N ARG A 25 -7.06 8.01 -9.83
CA ARG A 25 -8.09 7.00 -10.15
C ARG A 25 -7.53 5.93 -11.09
N GLN A 26 -6.79 6.33 -12.13
CA GLN A 26 -6.15 5.37 -13.04
C GLN A 26 -5.17 4.46 -12.30
N GLN A 27 -4.35 5.03 -11.40
CA GLN A 27 -3.46 4.24 -10.55
C GLN A 27 -4.23 3.31 -9.61
N ALA A 28 -5.27 3.79 -8.91
CA ALA A 28 -6.08 2.99 -7.99
C ALA A 28 -6.80 1.83 -8.70
N THR A 29 -7.32 2.06 -9.91
CA THR A 29 -7.89 0.99 -10.74
C THR A 29 -6.83 -0.05 -11.11
N PHE A 30 -5.58 0.34 -11.40
CA PHE A 30 -4.50 -0.61 -11.60
C PHE A 30 -4.18 -1.41 -10.32
N LEU A 31 -4.18 -0.75 -9.16
CA LEU A 31 -4.00 -1.43 -7.87
C LEU A 31 -5.09 -2.48 -7.63
N GLU A 32 -6.36 -2.12 -7.86
CA GLU A 32 -7.51 -3.02 -7.75
C GLU A 32 -7.39 -4.24 -8.67
N GLN A 33 -6.97 -4.02 -9.92
CA GLN A 33 -6.76 -5.09 -10.90
C GLN A 33 -5.57 -6.01 -10.57
N SER A 34 -4.66 -5.54 -9.72
CA SER A 34 -3.47 -6.26 -9.29
C SER A 34 -3.68 -7.03 -7.97
N LEU A 35 -4.91 -7.03 -7.43
CA LEU A 35 -5.24 -7.85 -6.28
C LEU A 35 -5.40 -9.32 -6.68
N ASN A 36 -4.84 -10.21 -5.86
CA ASN A 36 -4.99 -11.65 -6.04
C ASN A 36 -6.30 -12.16 -5.42
N ALA A 37 -6.52 -13.49 -5.48
CA ALA A 37 -7.72 -14.12 -4.94
C ALA A 37 -7.87 -14.01 -3.41
N GLN A 38 -6.79 -13.69 -2.68
CA GLN A 38 -6.79 -13.45 -1.24
C GLN A 38 -7.02 -11.97 -0.89
N GLY A 39 -7.17 -11.11 -1.90
CA GLY A 39 -7.29 -9.66 -1.71
C GLY A 39 -5.97 -8.97 -1.38
N LEU A 40 -4.82 -9.62 -1.65
CA LEU A 40 -3.48 -9.05 -1.45
C LEU A 40 -2.95 -8.46 -2.76
N PHE A 41 -2.11 -7.44 -2.65
CA PHE A 41 -1.49 -6.83 -3.82
C PHE A 41 -0.39 -7.74 -4.38
N GLU A 42 -0.60 -8.24 -5.60
CA GLU A 42 0.30 -9.14 -6.30
C GLU A 42 0.77 -8.51 -7.61
N LEU A 43 1.86 -7.75 -7.52
CA LEU A 43 2.45 -7.13 -8.69
C LEU A 43 3.33 -8.14 -9.44
N ARG A 44 3.18 -8.23 -10.76
CA ARG A 44 3.93 -9.17 -11.61
C ARG A 44 4.78 -8.43 -12.64
N GLY A 45 5.99 -8.93 -12.88
CA GLY A 45 6.88 -8.38 -13.91
C GLY A 45 7.39 -6.97 -13.61
N ALA A 46 7.42 -6.59 -12.33
CA ALA A 46 7.90 -5.30 -11.87
C ALA A 46 9.17 -5.44 -11.03
N TRP A 47 9.82 -4.31 -10.76
CA TRP A 47 10.88 -4.24 -9.78
C TRP A 47 10.28 -3.90 -8.42
N HIS A 48 10.29 -4.87 -7.52
CA HIS A 48 9.76 -4.76 -6.17
C HIS A 48 10.75 -4.07 -5.23
N PHE A 49 10.81 -2.74 -5.31
CA PHE A 49 11.81 -1.94 -4.59
C PHE A 49 11.18 -1.15 -3.44
N LEU A 50 11.72 -1.31 -2.23
CA LEU A 50 11.41 -0.48 -1.07
C LEU A 50 12.64 0.29 -0.56
N ASP A 51 13.75 -0.39 -0.36
CA ASP A 51 14.99 0.13 0.22
C ASP A 51 16.18 -0.69 -0.28
N TRP A 52 17.42 -0.28 -0.03
CA TRP A 52 18.65 -1.05 -0.32
C TRP A 52 19.06 -1.98 0.84
N SER A 53 18.13 -2.37 1.69
CA SER A 53 18.37 -3.25 2.83
C SER A 53 17.99 -4.72 2.55
N ARG A 54 18.35 -5.61 3.48
CA ARG A 54 17.99 -7.04 3.41
C ARG A 54 16.52 -7.22 3.79
N ILE A 55 15.65 -7.15 2.79
CA ILE A 55 14.20 -7.38 2.86
C ILE A 55 13.88 -8.46 1.84
N GLU A 56 12.91 -9.32 2.14
CA GLU A 56 12.42 -10.29 1.15
C GLU A 56 11.93 -9.56 -0.12
N GLY A 57 12.35 -10.06 -1.28
CA GLY A 57 11.94 -9.48 -2.56
C GLY A 57 12.66 -8.22 -3.02
N ASN A 58 13.73 -7.78 -2.35
CA ASN A 58 14.55 -6.67 -2.83
C ASN A 58 15.65 -7.11 -3.82
N GLY A 59 15.79 -6.40 -4.94
CA GLY A 59 16.85 -6.60 -5.95
C GLY A 59 16.55 -7.70 -6.98
N TRP A 60 17.61 -8.27 -7.59
CA TRP A 60 17.49 -9.34 -8.62
C TRP A 60 17.06 -10.71 -8.05
N GLN A 61 16.81 -10.80 -6.75
CA GLN A 61 16.56 -12.05 -6.02
C GLN A 61 15.08 -12.27 -5.68
N THR A 62 14.18 -11.36 -6.08
CA THR A 62 12.73 -11.56 -5.89
C THR A 62 12.30 -12.82 -6.63
N ALA A 63 11.83 -13.81 -5.88
CA ALA A 63 11.20 -14.96 -6.50
C ALA A 63 10.01 -14.46 -7.33
N PRO A 64 9.87 -14.89 -8.59
CA PRO A 64 8.68 -14.57 -9.36
C PRO A 64 7.45 -15.04 -8.58
N HIS A 65 6.44 -14.17 -8.47
CA HIS A 65 5.19 -14.40 -7.73
C HIS A 65 5.27 -14.29 -6.19
N ALA A 66 6.37 -13.79 -5.62
CA ALA A 66 6.35 -13.40 -4.22
C ALA A 66 5.34 -12.27 -3.99
N ILE A 67 4.55 -12.36 -2.92
CA ILE A 67 3.60 -11.32 -2.51
C ILE A 67 4.22 -10.62 -1.30
N LEU A 68 4.55 -9.33 -1.45
CA LEU A 68 5.31 -8.59 -0.46
C LEU A 68 4.38 -7.79 0.46
N ALA A 69 4.56 -7.94 1.77
CA ALA A 69 3.71 -7.31 2.76
C ALA A 69 3.72 -5.77 2.63
N HIS A 70 4.92 -5.21 2.45
CA HIS A 70 5.09 -3.76 2.34
C HIS A 70 4.39 -3.15 1.12
N GLU A 71 4.31 -3.87 0.00
CA GLU A 71 3.60 -3.36 -1.18
C GLU A 71 2.10 -3.31 -0.95
N SER A 72 1.53 -4.32 -0.28
CA SER A 72 0.12 -4.29 0.13
C SER A 72 -0.15 -3.14 1.12
N MET A 73 0.73 -2.93 2.09
CA MET A 73 0.63 -1.81 3.04
C MET A 73 0.68 -0.45 2.33
N LEU A 74 1.64 -0.24 1.43
CA LEU A 74 1.76 1.02 0.70
C LEU A 74 0.60 1.22 -0.30
N ALA A 75 0.04 0.14 -0.85
CA ALA A 75 -1.16 0.20 -1.67
C ALA A 75 -2.39 0.64 -0.86
N VAL A 76 -2.53 0.21 0.41
CA VAL A 76 -3.57 0.75 1.33
C VAL A 76 -3.45 2.26 1.43
N VAL A 77 -2.24 2.78 1.71
CA VAL A 77 -1.99 4.23 1.85
C VAL A 77 -2.34 4.98 0.56
N ALA A 78 -1.96 4.41 -0.60
CA ALA A 78 -2.27 5.00 -1.90
C ALA A 78 -3.78 5.05 -2.19
N LEU A 79 -4.52 3.99 -1.81
CA LEU A 79 -5.97 3.93 -1.98
C LEU A 79 -6.69 4.92 -1.06
N GLU A 80 -6.26 5.07 0.20
CA GLU A 80 -6.81 6.07 1.12
C GLU A 80 -6.57 7.49 0.64
N ALA A 81 -5.34 7.80 0.19
CA ALA A 81 -5.05 9.09 -0.41
C ALA A 81 -5.91 9.34 -1.66
N THR A 82 -6.14 8.32 -2.49
CA THR A 82 -7.00 8.43 -3.67
C THR A 82 -8.46 8.68 -3.28
N ALA A 83 -8.95 8.04 -2.21
CA ALA A 83 -10.29 8.27 -1.67
C ALA A 83 -10.47 9.71 -1.19
N GLU A 84 -9.50 10.28 -0.48
CA GLU A 84 -9.53 11.69 -0.06
C GLU A 84 -9.56 12.65 -1.26
N PHE A 85 -8.80 12.36 -2.32
CA PHE A 85 -8.86 13.16 -3.55
C PHE A 85 -10.23 13.05 -4.22
N ALA A 86 -10.82 11.86 -4.24
CA ALA A 86 -12.17 11.64 -4.78
C ALA A 86 -13.23 12.45 -4.01
N GLU A 87 -13.14 12.52 -2.67
CA GLU A 87 -14.03 13.34 -1.84
C GLU A 87 -13.96 14.82 -2.21
N ILE A 88 -12.75 15.38 -2.29
CA ILE A 88 -12.52 16.79 -2.65
C ILE A 88 -12.94 17.06 -4.10
N ALA A 89 -12.78 16.06 -4.99
CA ALA A 89 -13.24 16.13 -6.37
C ALA A 89 -14.75 15.92 -6.54
N ALA A 90 -15.51 15.78 -5.44
CA ALA A 90 -16.94 15.51 -5.42
C ALA A 90 -17.36 14.20 -6.12
N ALA A 91 -16.47 13.20 -6.15
CA ALA A 91 -16.70 11.86 -6.70
C ALA A 91 -17.06 10.87 -5.57
N ALA A 92 -18.15 11.13 -4.84
CA ALA A 92 -18.48 10.43 -3.59
C ALA A 92 -18.60 8.89 -3.71
N THR A 93 -19.14 8.37 -4.81
CA THR A 93 -19.24 6.91 -5.03
C THR A 93 -17.86 6.28 -5.20
N GLU A 94 -16.97 6.93 -5.95
CA GLU A 94 -15.60 6.44 -6.15
C GLU A 94 -14.80 6.56 -4.84
N ALA A 95 -14.99 7.64 -4.07
CA ALA A 95 -14.39 7.78 -2.74
C ALA A 95 -14.76 6.61 -1.81
N ALA A 96 -16.05 6.28 -1.71
CA ALA A 96 -16.52 5.16 -0.90
C ALA A 96 -15.95 3.81 -1.37
N HIS A 97 -15.82 3.62 -2.68
CA HIS A 97 -15.20 2.42 -3.27
C HIS A 97 -13.73 2.30 -2.89
N TRP A 98 -12.94 3.37 -3.03
CA TRP A 98 -11.52 3.37 -2.67
C TRP A 98 -11.28 3.16 -1.17
N HIS A 99 -12.09 3.79 -0.30
CA HIS A 99 -12.05 3.53 1.14
C HIS A 99 -12.34 2.06 1.47
N THR A 100 -13.37 1.49 0.84
CA THR A 100 -13.73 0.07 1.06
C THR A 100 -12.62 -0.86 0.60
N LEU A 101 -12.02 -0.59 -0.57
CA LEU A 101 -10.91 -1.37 -1.09
C LEU A 101 -9.67 -1.30 -0.18
N ALA A 102 -9.34 -0.10 0.32
CA ALA A 102 -8.25 0.12 1.27
C ALA A 102 -8.48 -0.67 2.57
N ALA A 103 -9.69 -0.60 3.14
CA ALA A 103 -10.05 -1.34 4.34
C ALA A 103 -9.93 -2.86 4.13
N ASN A 104 -10.44 -3.39 3.02
CA ASN A 104 -10.35 -4.82 2.71
C ASN A 104 -8.90 -5.29 2.53
N LEU A 105 -8.07 -4.52 1.82
CA LEU A 105 -6.66 -4.83 1.64
C LEU A 105 -5.88 -4.77 2.96
N ARG A 106 -6.20 -3.79 3.82
CA ARG A 106 -5.64 -3.68 5.18
C ARG A 106 -5.96 -4.91 6.00
N ASP A 107 -7.23 -5.32 6.02
CA ASP A 107 -7.67 -6.51 6.77
C ASP A 107 -7.00 -7.78 6.25
N ALA A 108 -6.93 -7.96 4.92
CA ALA A 108 -6.22 -9.09 4.31
C ALA A 108 -4.73 -9.09 4.69
N THR A 109 -4.06 -7.93 4.59
CA THR A 109 -2.65 -7.77 4.94
C THR A 109 -2.39 -8.10 6.41
N GLN A 110 -3.23 -7.57 7.31
CA GLN A 110 -3.16 -7.84 8.75
C GLN A 110 -3.34 -9.32 9.05
N HIS A 111 -4.36 -9.94 8.46
CA HIS A 111 -4.66 -11.34 8.68
C HIS A 111 -3.55 -12.27 8.19
N THR A 112 -2.92 -11.95 7.06
CA THR A 112 -1.95 -12.83 6.42
C THR A 112 -0.52 -12.65 6.93
N PHE A 113 -0.06 -11.41 7.14
CA PHE A 113 1.36 -11.15 7.40
C PHE A 113 1.69 -10.96 8.89
N TRP A 114 0.71 -10.71 9.76
CA TRP A 114 0.97 -10.50 11.18
C TRP A 114 1.32 -11.80 11.91
N SER A 115 2.51 -11.86 12.50
CA SER A 115 2.91 -12.92 13.42
C SER A 115 2.60 -12.51 14.86
N VAL A 116 1.66 -13.22 15.49
CA VAL A 116 1.34 -13.01 16.91
C VAL A 116 2.53 -13.35 17.81
N THR A 117 3.31 -14.38 17.46
CA THR A 117 4.46 -14.84 18.25
C THR A 117 5.58 -13.81 18.25
N GLU A 118 5.89 -13.22 17.10
CA GLU A 118 6.99 -12.26 16.96
C GLU A 118 6.53 -10.81 17.20
N GLY A 119 5.22 -10.54 17.20
CA GLY A 119 4.68 -9.19 17.34
C GLY A 119 5.08 -8.28 16.18
N ALA A 120 5.21 -8.84 14.97
CA ALA A 120 5.71 -8.17 13.78
C ALA A 120 5.12 -8.78 12.51
N TYR A 121 5.18 -8.03 11.41
CA TYR A 121 4.83 -8.51 10.08
C TYR A 121 6.00 -9.24 9.43
N VAL A 122 5.74 -10.43 8.88
CA VAL A 122 6.66 -11.13 7.97
C VAL A 122 6.74 -10.40 6.64
N ASP A 123 7.88 -10.48 5.95
CA ASP A 123 8.12 -9.67 4.76
C ASP A 123 7.27 -10.09 3.54
N ALA A 124 6.95 -11.38 3.39
CA ALA A 124 6.35 -11.89 2.16
C ALA A 124 5.64 -13.25 2.29
N ILE A 125 4.81 -13.57 1.29
CA ILE A 125 4.50 -14.94 0.87
C ILE A 125 5.47 -15.28 -0.27
N LEU A 126 6.19 -16.39 -0.14
CA LEU A 126 7.17 -16.86 -1.12
C LEU A 126 6.48 -17.56 -2.30
N ALA A 127 7.23 -17.82 -3.37
CA ALA A 127 6.69 -18.42 -4.60
C ALA A 127 6.10 -19.84 -4.41
N ASP A 128 6.44 -20.53 -3.32
CA ASP A 128 5.87 -21.83 -2.93
C ASP A 128 4.59 -21.70 -2.08
N GLY A 129 4.14 -20.47 -1.81
CA GLY A 129 2.97 -20.13 -1.01
C GLY A 129 3.22 -20.12 0.50
N GLN A 130 4.44 -20.39 0.97
CA GLN A 130 4.77 -20.29 2.39
C GLN A 130 5.03 -18.85 2.80
N LEU A 131 4.76 -18.52 4.07
CA LEU A 131 5.20 -17.24 4.64
C LEU A 131 6.72 -17.23 4.77
N SER A 132 7.32 -16.07 4.48
CA SER A 132 8.73 -15.83 4.74
C SER A 132 9.04 -15.96 6.23
N THR A 133 10.25 -16.43 6.53
CA THR A 133 10.80 -16.43 7.90
C THR A 133 11.51 -15.12 8.25
N HIS A 134 11.58 -14.18 7.31
CA HIS A 134 12.23 -12.90 7.47
C HIS A 134 11.26 -11.82 7.96
N PHE A 135 11.77 -11.01 8.90
CA PHE A 135 11.13 -9.84 9.45
C PHE A 135 12.07 -8.65 9.28
N SER A 136 11.67 -7.65 8.50
CA SER A 136 12.47 -6.45 8.31
C SER A 136 11.88 -5.23 9.02
N GLN A 137 12.75 -4.32 9.44
CA GLN A 137 12.32 -3.02 9.95
C GLN A 137 11.58 -2.22 8.89
N ALA A 138 12.00 -2.31 7.63
CA ALA A 138 11.37 -1.56 6.54
C ALA A 138 9.90 -1.96 6.33
N THR A 139 9.59 -3.26 6.30
CA THR A 139 8.20 -3.74 6.24
C THR A 139 7.40 -3.27 7.45
N ASN A 140 7.96 -3.41 8.66
CA ASN A 140 7.24 -3.04 9.87
C ASN A 140 7.10 -1.52 10.05
N VAL A 141 7.99 -0.71 9.49
CA VAL A 141 7.83 0.74 9.39
C VAL A 141 6.77 1.10 8.35
N ALA A 142 6.72 0.41 7.21
CA ALA A 142 5.64 0.60 6.22
C ALA A 142 4.26 0.34 6.85
N ALA A 143 4.17 -0.67 7.73
CA ALA A 143 2.94 -0.96 8.46
C ALA A 143 2.44 0.21 9.31
N LEU A 144 3.32 1.08 9.83
CA LEU A 144 2.90 2.25 10.62
C LEU A 144 2.10 3.27 9.81
N PHE A 145 2.24 3.28 8.49
CA PHE A 145 1.48 4.14 7.60
C PHE A 145 0.16 3.50 7.16
N ALA A 146 0.07 2.17 7.23
CA ALA A 146 -1.08 1.37 6.81
C ALA A 146 -1.86 0.76 7.99
N ALA A 147 -1.56 1.20 9.23
CA ALA A 147 -2.20 0.78 10.48
C ALA A 147 -3.48 1.56 10.74
#